data_AF-A0A661Y9B9-F1
#
_entry.id   AF-A0A661Y9B9-F1
#
_cell.length_a   1.000
_cell.length_b   1.000
_cell.length_c   1.000
_cell.angle_alpha   90.00
_cell.angle_beta   90.00
_cell.angle_gamma   90.00
#
_symmetry.space_group_name_H-M   'P 1'
#
loop_
_entity.id
_entity.type
_entity.pdbx_description
1 polymer ?
#
loop_
_entity_poly.entity_id
_entity_poly.type
_entity_poly.pdbx_seq_one_letter_code
_entity_poly.pdbx_strand_id
1 'polypeptide(L)'
;MDELNIRYWDQLYQSGQTGWDIGYVSTPLKEYFDQLTNRNIRILIPGAGNAYEAEYLHKMGFTNVYVLDFSAESIRKFQKRYPEFPAAHLISEDFFT
;
A
#
# COMPACT_ATOMS: atom_id res chain seq x y z
N MET A 1 -5.82 23.45 12.60
CA MET A 1 -5.79 21.99 12.47
C MET A 1 -5.79 21.74 10.98
N ASP A 2 -4.71 21.22 10.44
CA ASP A 2 -4.68 20.94 9.00
C ASP A 2 -5.70 19.84 8.71
N GLU A 3 -6.53 20.06 7.69
CA GLU A 3 -7.48 19.07 7.23
C GLU A 3 -6.70 17.94 6.54
N LEU A 4 -6.80 16.72 7.08
CA LEU A 4 -6.10 15.53 6.57
C LEU A 4 -6.74 14.96 5.30
N ASN A 5 -6.95 15.82 4.30
CA ASN A 5 -7.60 15.50 3.04
C ASN A 5 -6.60 14.95 1.99
N ILE A 6 -7.11 14.53 0.83
CA ILE A 6 -6.30 14.00 -0.28
C ILE A 6 -5.16 14.93 -0.71
N ARG A 7 -5.39 16.26 -0.72
CA ARG A 7 -4.36 17.22 -1.16
C ARG A 7 -3.19 17.28 -0.18
N TYR A 8 -3.50 17.21 1.11
CA TYR A 8 -2.49 17.15 2.16
C TYR A 8 -1.59 15.91 1.97
N TRP A 9 -2.18 14.72 1.82
CA TRP A 9 -1.42 13.49 1.63
C TRP A 9 -0.61 13.47 0.32
N ASP A 10 -1.23 13.84 -0.81
CA ASP A 10 -0.53 13.91 -2.10
C ASP A 10 0.69 14.84 -2.05
N GLN A 11 0.57 16.01 -1.38
CA GLN A 11 1.68 16.96 -1.26
C GLN A 11 2.86 16.38 -0.47
N LEU A 12 2.60 15.62 0.60
CA LEU A 12 3.66 14.98 1.38
C LEU A 12 4.40 13.92 0.56
N TYR A 13 3.66 13.10 -0.21
CA TYR A 13 4.28 12.15 -1.13
C TYR A 13 5.10 12.84 -2.23
N GLN A 14 4.57 13.89 -2.86
CA GLN A 14 5.28 14.62 -3.92
C GLN A 14 6.55 15.32 -3.40
N SER A 15 6.50 15.88 -2.20
CA SER A 15 7.64 16.56 -1.58
C SER A 15 8.62 15.62 -0.88
N GLY A 16 8.33 14.32 -0.82
CA GLY A 16 9.16 13.33 -0.13
C GLY A 16 9.12 13.44 1.40
N GLN A 17 8.14 14.16 1.96
CA GLN A 17 7.95 14.32 3.40
C GLN A 17 7.19 13.12 3.99
N THR A 18 7.71 11.92 3.78
CA THR A 18 7.10 10.66 4.18
C THR A 18 7.74 10.13 5.47
N GLY A 19 7.68 10.91 6.55
CA GLY A 19 8.36 10.58 7.82
C GLY A 19 7.84 9.31 8.52
N TRP A 20 6.66 8.83 8.14
CA TRP A 20 6.09 7.56 8.60
C TRP A 20 6.56 6.35 7.78
N ASP A 21 7.18 6.57 6.63
CA ASP A 21 7.59 5.52 5.73
C ASP A 21 8.95 4.94 6.14
N ILE A 22 8.95 3.68 6.53
CA ILE A 22 10.16 2.95 6.94
C ILE A 22 10.96 2.42 5.74
N GLY A 23 10.41 2.41 4.53
CA GLY A 23 11.09 2.05 3.29
C GLY A 23 11.17 0.55 2.98
N TYR A 24 10.54 -0.30 3.79
CA TYR A 24 10.49 -1.75 3.64
C TYR A 24 9.26 -2.33 4.36
N VAL A 25 8.96 -3.61 4.13
CA VAL A 25 7.87 -4.30 4.84
C VAL A 25 8.14 -4.31 6.34
N SER A 26 7.19 -3.86 7.15
CA SER A 26 7.36 -3.84 8.60
C SER A 26 7.58 -5.25 9.16
N THR A 27 8.56 -5.40 10.05
CA THR A 27 8.93 -6.70 10.62
C THR A 27 7.73 -7.48 11.21
N PRO A 28 6.83 -6.86 12.00
CA PRO A 28 5.69 -7.59 12.56
C PRO A 28 4.74 -8.16 11.50
N LEU A 29 4.47 -7.40 10.43
CA LEU A 29 3.62 -7.86 9.34
C LEU A 29 4.34 -8.91 8.49
N LYS A 30 5.62 -8.73 8.22
CA LYS A 30 6.45 -9.74 7.54
C LYS A 30 6.38 -11.08 8.26
N GLU A 31 6.65 -11.10 9.56
CA GLU A 31 6.60 -12.31 10.38
C GLU A 31 5.20 -12.94 10.39
N TYR A 32 4.16 -12.10 10.46
CA TYR A 32 2.78 -12.57 10.36
C TYR A 32 2.44 -13.17 8.98
N PHE A 33 2.96 -12.61 7.88
CA PHE A 33 2.72 -13.12 6.53
C PHE A 33 3.50 -14.41 6.24
N ASP A 34 4.70 -14.55 6.81
CA ASP A 34 5.58 -15.71 6.62
C ASP A 34 4.95 -17.03 7.10
N GLN A 35 4.13 -16.97 8.15
CA GLN A 35 3.39 -18.14 8.66
C GLN A 35 2.15 -18.51 7.82
N LEU A 36 1.66 -17.61 6.96
CA LEU A 36 0.48 -17.89 6.13
C LEU A 36 0.87 -18.83 4.99
N THR A 37 0.22 -19.99 4.90
CA THR A 37 0.48 -20.96 3.82
C THR A 37 -0.50 -20.85 2.66
N ASN A 38 -1.74 -20.42 2.93
CA ASN A 38 -2.74 -20.22 1.90
C ASN A 38 -2.53 -18.89 1.16
N ARG A 39 -2.03 -18.95 -0.08
CA ARG A 39 -1.78 -17.77 -0.93
C ARG A 39 -3.03 -17.18 -1.58
N ASN A 40 -4.18 -17.83 -1.44
CA ASN A 40 -5.46 -17.36 -1.99
C ASN A 40 -6.27 -16.49 -1.00
N ILE A 41 -5.74 -16.22 0.21
CA ILE A 41 -6.39 -15.33 1.17
C ILE A 41 -6.60 -13.95 0.53
N ARG A 42 -7.80 -13.37 0.73
CA ARG A 42 -8.10 -12.00 0.33
C ARG A 42 -7.58 -11.04 1.39
N ILE A 43 -6.69 -10.15 1.01
CA ILE A 43 -6.00 -9.21 1.91
C ILE A 43 -6.25 -7.78 1.40
N LEU A 44 -6.77 -6.92 2.26
CA LEU A 44 -6.85 -5.47 2.02
C LEU A 44 -5.83 -4.77 2.91
N ILE A 45 -5.05 -3.86 2.32
CA ILE A 45 -4.11 -2.99 3.04
C ILE A 45 -4.64 -1.55 2.91
N PRO A 46 -5.41 -1.06 3.89
CA PRO A 46 -5.89 0.32 3.89
C PRO A 46 -4.81 1.29 4.41
N GLY A 47 -4.70 2.46 3.79
CA GLY A 47 -3.64 3.42 4.09
C GLY A 47 -2.25 2.83 3.82
N ALA A 48 -2.11 2.11 2.71
CA ALA A 48 -0.92 1.32 2.40
C ALA A 48 0.35 2.17 2.21
N GLY A 49 0.21 3.47 1.98
CA GLY A 49 1.29 4.35 1.59
C GLY A 49 2.05 3.79 0.39
N ASN A 50 3.38 3.76 0.47
CA ASN A 50 4.21 3.23 -0.62
C ASN A 50 4.07 1.71 -0.81
N ALA A 51 3.25 1.03 0.00
CA ALA A 51 2.77 -0.33 -0.18
C ALA A 51 3.87 -1.43 -0.18
N TYR A 52 4.83 -1.31 0.74
CA TYR A 52 5.89 -2.32 0.91
C TYR A 52 5.36 -3.69 1.36
N GLU A 53 4.29 -3.72 2.16
CA GLU A 53 3.59 -4.93 2.53
C GLU A 53 2.92 -5.61 1.32
N ALA A 54 2.31 -4.83 0.42
CA ALA A 54 1.69 -5.35 -0.79
C ALA A 54 2.73 -5.91 -1.76
N GLU A 55 3.86 -5.20 -1.91
CA GLU A 55 5.04 -5.69 -2.63
C GLU A 55 5.50 -7.05 -2.09
N TYR A 56 5.63 -7.16 -0.76
CA TYR A 56 6.12 -8.38 -0.12
C TYR A 56 5.16 -9.56 -0.37
N LEU A 57 3.86 -9.36 -0.12
CA LEU A 57 2.84 -10.37 -0.37
C LEU A 57 2.78 -10.78 -1.85
N HIS A 58 2.86 -9.83 -2.77
CA HIS A 58 2.88 -10.11 -4.21
C HIS A 58 4.07 -10.99 -4.60
N LYS A 59 5.27 -10.66 -4.10
CA LYS A 59 6.49 -11.47 -4.31
C LYS A 59 6.42 -12.87 -3.70
N MET A 60 5.67 -13.04 -2.60
CA MET A 60 5.39 -14.35 -2.01
C MET A 60 4.34 -15.18 -2.78
N GLY A 61 3.75 -14.62 -3.84
CA GLY A 61 2.76 -15.29 -4.68
C GLY A 61 1.32 -15.16 -4.19
N PHE A 62 1.01 -14.22 -3.30
CA PHE A 62 -0.39 -13.88 -3.01
C PHE A 62 -0.99 -13.15 -4.21
N THR A 63 -2.14 -13.64 -4.68
CA THR A 63 -2.82 -13.12 -5.87
C THR A 63 -3.97 -12.18 -5.54
N ASN A 64 -4.55 -12.29 -4.34
CA ASN A 64 -5.72 -11.54 -3.91
C ASN A 64 -5.38 -10.43 -2.90
N VAL A 65 -4.37 -9.63 -3.22
CA VAL A 65 -3.92 -8.48 -2.42
C VAL A 65 -4.50 -7.20 -3.02
N TYR A 66 -5.14 -6.39 -2.19
CA TYR A 66 -5.75 -5.11 -2.55
C TYR A 66 -5.08 -4.00 -1.76
N VAL A 67 -4.71 -2.92 -2.46
CA VAL A 67 -4.03 -1.75 -1.90
C VAL A 67 -5.04 -0.60 -1.94
N LEU A 68 -5.33 -0.02 -0.78
CA LEU A 68 -6.12 1.19 -0.68
C LEU A 68 -5.28 2.29 -0.06
N ASP A 69 -5.25 3.45 -0.71
CA ASP A 69 -4.69 4.65 -0.13
C ASP A 69 -5.46 5.89 -0.58
N PHE A 70 -5.55 6.90 0.28
CA PHE A 70 -6.24 8.14 -0.09
C PHE A 70 -5.43 8.94 -1.12
N SER A 71 -4.10 8.79 -1.11
CA SER A 71 -3.18 9.46 -2.05
C SER A 71 -3.06 8.70 -3.36
N ALA A 72 -3.55 9.32 -4.44
CA ALA A 72 -3.37 8.82 -5.79
C ALA A 72 -1.88 8.79 -6.19
N GLU A 73 -1.06 9.70 -5.64
CA GLU A 73 0.40 9.68 -5.86
C GLU A 73 1.04 8.42 -5.28
N SER A 74 0.63 8.02 -4.07
CA SER A 74 1.15 6.81 -3.44
C SER A 74 0.86 5.56 -4.27
N ILE A 75 -0.38 5.43 -4.75
CA ILE A 75 -0.80 4.35 -5.65
C ILE A 75 0.01 4.34 -6.95
N ARG A 76 0.20 5.51 -7.58
CA ARG A 76 1.00 5.63 -8.82
C ARG A 76 2.45 5.21 -8.61
N LYS A 77 3.07 5.64 -7.50
CA LYS A 77 4.45 5.26 -7.15
C LYS A 77 4.58 3.75 -7.00
N PHE A 78 3.63 3.10 -6.33
CA PHE A 78 3.63 1.66 -6.20
C PHE A 78 3.49 0.94 -7.55
N GLN A 79 2.49 1.29 -8.37
CA GLN A 79 2.30 0.66 -9.69
C GLN A 79 3.51 0.86 -10.61
N LYS A 80 4.20 2.00 -10.51
CA LYS A 80 5.44 2.25 -11.28
C LYS A 80 6.57 1.30 -10.86
N ARG A 81 6.68 0.96 -9.57
CA ARG A 81 7.66 -0.02 -9.06
C ARG A 81 7.26 -1.46 -9.36
N TYR A 82 5.96 -1.74 -9.41
CA TYR A 82 5.37 -3.07 -9.64
C TYR A 82 4.34 -3.03 -10.78
N PRO A 83 4.77 -2.93 -12.04
CA PRO A 83 3.86 -2.81 -13.19
C PRO A 83 2.99 -4.06 -13.40
N GLU A 84 3.46 -5.22 -12.93
CA GLU A 84 2.73 -6.50 -12.98
C GLU A 84 1.67 -6.64 -11.88
N PHE A 85 1.63 -5.72 -10.90
CA PHE A 85 0.58 -5.73 -9.89
C PHE A 85 -0.77 -5.40 -10.56
N PRO A 86 -1.87 -6.13 -10.27
CA PRO A 86 -3.14 -5.91 -10.94
C PRO A 86 -3.68 -4.50 -10.67
N ALA A 87 -3.83 -3.69 -11.73
CA ALA A 87 -4.36 -2.32 -11.59
C ALA A 87 -5.77 -2.29 -10.97
N ALA A 88 -6.57 -3.34 -11.19
CA ALA A 88 -7.90 -3.49 -10.59
C ALA A 88 -7.87 -3.71 -9.07
N HIS A 89 -6.70 -3.97 -8.48
CA HIS A 89 -6.51 -4.14 -7.04
C HIS A 89 -5.95 -2.88 -6.37
N LEU A 90 -5.79 -1.80 -7.12
CA LEU A 90 -5.36 -0.50 -6.62
C LEU A 90 -6.57 0.42 -6.47
N ILE A 91 -6.81 0.87 -5.25
CA ILE A 91 -7.99 1.66 -4.86
C ILE A 91 -7.50 2.99 -4.31
N SER A 92 -7.92 4.09 -4.94
CA SER A 92 -7.57 5.45 -4.52
C SER A 92 -8.80 6.12 -3.92
N GLU A 93 -9.15 5.76 -2.68
CA GLU A 93 -10.39 6.18 -2.01
C GLU A 93 -10.15 6.49 -0.53
N ASP A 94 -11.09 7.20 0.09
CA ASP A 94 -11.15 7.35 1.53
C ASP A 94 -11.71 6.06 2.14
N PHE A 95 -10.96 5.45 3.06
CA PHE A 95 -11.37 4.20 3.71
C PHE A 95 -12.62 4.35 4.60
N PHE A 96 -12.91 5.57 5.06
CA PHE A 96 -13.92 5.82 6.10
C PHE A 96 -15.28 6.30 5.57
N THR A 97 -15.46 6.43 4.25
CA THR A 97 -16.69 6.94 3.61
C THR A 97 -17.25 5.95 2.61
#